data_AF-K0B6S1-F1
#
_entry.id   AF-K0B6S1-F1
#
_cell.length_a   1.000
_cell.length_b   1.000
_cell.length_c   1.000
_cell.angle_alpha   90.00
_cell.angle_beta   90.00
_cell.angle_gamma   90.00
#
_symmetry.space_group_name_H-M   'P 1'
#
loop_
_entity.id
_entity.type
_entity.pdbx_description
1 polymer ?
#
loop_
_entity_poly.entity_id
_entity_poly.type
_entity_poly.pdbx_seq_one_letter_code
_entity_poly.pdbx_strand_id
1 'polypeptide(L)' 'MTLKKIKPKDMILEPVITDFGNRKVSQQNFSKIVALPKTALDNCGITTDVNVKLVQFDGEKFLTLSPVIEKGGDKTE' A
#
# COMPACT_ATOMS: atom_id res chain seq x y z
N MET A 1 34.88 -29.88 -18.79
CA MET A 1 34.51 -28.70 -17.96
C MET A 1 33.01 -28.73 -17.75
N THR A 2 32.56 -29.05 -16.54
CA THR A 2 31.13 -29.22 -16.26
C THR A 2 30.52 -27.87 -15.89
N LEU A 3 29.64 -27.35 -16.73
CA LEU A 3 28.90 -26.12 -16.47
C LEU A 3 27.96 -26.35 -15.26
N LYS A 4 28.25 -25.70 -14.14
CA LYS A 4 27.33 -25.66 -13.00
C LYS A 4 26.08 -24.87 -13.42
N LYS A 5 24.95 -25.55 -13.59
CA LYS A 5 23.63 -24.91 -13.68
C LYS A 5 23.37 -24.16 -12.37
N ILE A 6 23.37 -22.83 -12.43
CA ILE A 6 22.88 -21.98 -11.36
C ILE A 6 21.36 -22.16 -11.32
N LYS A 7 20.84 -22.75 -10.24
CA LYS A 7 19.39 -22.80 -10.00
C LYS A 7 18.92 -21.37 -9.78
N PRO A 8 17.81 -20.91 -10.39
CA PRO A 8 17.26 -19.58 -10.11
C PRO A 8 16.81 -19.59 -8.66
N LYS A 9 17.71 -19.15 -7.78
CA LYS A 9 17.40 -18.87 -6.39
C LYS A 9 16.51 -17.64 -6.45
N ASP A 10 15.25 -17.81 -6.08
CA ASP A 10 14.19 -16.80 -6.12
C ASP A 10 14.79 -15.42 -5.86
N MET A 11 14.80 -14.56 -6.89
CA MET A 11 15.19 -13.17 -6.73
C MET A 11 14.14 -12.55 -5.82
N ILE A 12 14.43 -12.50 -4.53
CA ILE A 12 13.66 -11.74 -3.55
C ILE A 12 13.81 -10.29 -3.99
N LEU A 13 12.81 -9.79 -4.72
CA LEU A 13 12.72 -8.38 -5.05
C LEU A 13 12.40 -7.67 -3.74
N GLU A 14 13.41 -7.04 -3.15
CA GLU A 14 13.18 -6.16 -2.02
C GLU A 14 12.21 -5.04 -2.45
N PRO A 15 11.22 -4.69 -1.60
CA PRO A 15 10.28 -3.64 -1.93
C PRO A 15 11.01 -2.31 -2.09
N VAL A 16 10.72 -1.59 -3.18
CA VAL A 16 11.17 -0.20 -3.34
C VAL A 16 10.28 0.68 -2.47
N ILE A 17 10.86 1.29 -1.44
CA ILE A 17 10.16 2.16 -0.48
C ILE A 17 10.41 3.62 -0.85
N THR A 18 9.32 4.40 -0.97
CA THR A 18 9.39 5.86 -1.11
C THR A 18 8.87 6.51 0.17
N ASP A 19 9.71 7.30 0.84
CA ASP A 19 9.33 8.06 2.04
C ASP A 19 8.73 9.41 1.64
N PHE A 20 7.47 9.64 2.01
CA PHE A 20 6.76 10.90 1.79
C PHE A 20 6.77 11.84 3.01
N GLY A 21 7.57 11.52 4.02
CA GLY A 21 7.74 12.25 5.27
C GLY A 21 6.59 12.08 6.26
N ASN A 22 6.72 12.76 7.40
CA ASN A 22 5.79 12.62 8.52
C ASN A 22 4.55 13.50 8.31
N ARG A 23 3.36 12.95 8.59
CA ARG A 23 2.07 13.69 8.56
C ARG A 23 1.46 13.75 9.95
N LYS A 24 0.91 14.92 10.32
CA LYS A 24 0.18 15.06 11.58
C LYS A 24 -1.21 14.43 11.47
N VAL A 25 -1.62 13.76 12.53
CA VAL A 25 -3.01 13.34 12.72
C VAL A 25 -3.76 14.52 13.33
N SER A 26 -4.70 15.09 12.58
CA SER A 26 -5.63 16.10 13.09
C SER A 26 -6.85 15.44 13.71
N GLN A 27 -7.55 16.20 14.53
CA GLN A 27 -8.85 15.82 15.07
C GLN A 27 -9.90 16.71 14.44
N GLN A 28 -10.90 16.09 13.84
CA GLN A 28 -12.06 16.79 13.30
C GLN A 28 -13.30 16.02 13.75
N ASN A 29 -14.14 16.69 14.53
CA ASN A 29 -15.29 16.08 15.20
C ASN A 29 -14.85 14.85 16.02
N PHE A 30 -15.53 13.72 15.84
CA PHE A 30 -15.25 12.43 16.50
C PHE A 30 -14.26 11.55 15.71
N SER A 31 -13.59 12.11 14.70
CA SER A 31 -12.67 11.37 13.83
C SER A 31 -11.24 11.88 13.96
N LYS A 32 -10.29 10.95 13.78
CA LYS A 32 -8.87 11.26 13.57
C LYS A 32 -8.62 11.24 12.07
N ILE A 33 -8.00 12.29 11.55
CA ILE A 33 -7.77 12.48 10.11
C ILE A 33 -6.27 12.64 9.88
N VAL A 34 -5.76 11.97 8.84
CA VAL A 34 -4.40 12.19 8.33
C VAL A 34 -4.49 12.47 6.83
N ALA A 35 -3.85 13.55 6.39
CA ALA A 35 -3.85 13.92 4.98
C ALA A 35 -2.72 13.17 4.25
N LEU A 36 -3.09 12.37 3.25
CA LEU A 36 -2.15 11.67 2.38
C LEU A 36 -1.63 12.60 1.27
N PRO A 37 -0.34 12.51 0.87
CA PRO A 37 0.16 13.21 -0.31
C PRO A 37 -0.58 12.75 -1.58
N LYS A 38 -0.99 13.69 -2.43
CA LYS A 38 -1.65 13.38 -3.71
C LYS A 38 -0.80 12.42 -4.57
N THR A 39 0.50 12.69 -4.68
CA THR A 39 1.45 11.86 -5.44
C THR A 39 1.54 10.43 -4.91
N ALA A 40 1.38 10.22 -3.59
CA ALA A 40 1.41 8.87 -3.02
C ALA A 40 0.21 8.04 -3.50
N LEU A 41 -0.98 8.65 -3.58
CA LEU A 41 -2.16 8.00 -4.13
C LEU A 41 -2.07 7.84 -5.65
N ASP A 42 -1.63 8.86 -6.37
CA ASP A 42 -1.43 8.81 -7.82
C ASP A 42 -0.49 7.66 -8.22
N ASN A 43 0.56 7.39 -7.43
CA ASN A 43 1.49 6.27 -7.63
C ASN A 43 0.84 4.89 -7.42
N CYS A 44 -0.29 4.82 -6.72
CA CYS A 44 -1.10 3.62 -6.58
C CYS A 44 -2.18 3.48 -7.66
N GLY A 45 -2.29 4.45 -8.59
CA GLY A 45 -3.35 4.57 -9.59
C GLY A 45 -4.38 5.65 -9.24
N ILE A 46 -5.37 5.87 -10.11
CA ILE A 46 -6.47 6.80 -9.84
C ILE A 46 -7.43 6.11 -8.88
N THR A 47 -7.27 6.35 -7.58
CA THR A 47 -8.12 5.76 -6.52
C THR A 47 -8.72 6.86 -5.65
N THR A 48 -10.04 6.82 -5.45
CA THR A 48 -10.75 7.68 -4.51
C THR A 48 -10.88 7.04 -3.13
N ASP A 49 -10.77 5.71 -3.07
CA ASP A 49 -11.06 4.92 -1.89
C ASP A 49 -9.87 4.04 -1.50
N VAL A 50 -9.63 3.90 -0.20
CA VAL A 50 -8.58 3.05 0.35
C VAL A 50 -9.12 2.15 1.44
N ASN A 51 -8.69 0.90 1.44
CA ASN A 51 -8.95 -0.03 2.54
C ASN A 51 -7.89 0.17 3.64
N VAL A 52 -8.35 0.36 4.88
CA VAL A 52 -7.51 0.52 6.07
C VAL A 52 -7.54 -0.77 6.89
N LYS A 53 -6.37 -1.36 7.16
CA LYS A 53 -6.25 -2.54 8.03
C LYS A 53 -5.25 -2.28 9.15
N LEU A 54 -5.54 -2.81 10.34
CA LEU A 54 -4.60 -2.89 11.44
C LEU A 54 -3.82 -4.21 11.31
N VAL A 55 -2.51 -4.10 11.11
CA VAL A 55 -1.59 -5.23 11.16
C VAL A 55 -1.01 -5.32 12.58
N GLN A 56 -1.01 -6.52 13.13
CA GLN A 56 -0.41 -6.83 14.43
C GLN A 56 0.48 -8.06 14.27
N PHE A 57 1.79 -7.88 14.43
CA PHE A 57 2.75 -8.97 14.28
C PHE A 57 3.99 -8.68 15.14
N ASP A 58 4.46 -9.68 15.88
CA ASP A 58 5.67 -9.62 16.72
C ASP A 58 5.77 -8.37 17.62
N GLY A 59 4.65 -7.97 18.25
CA GLY A 59 4.60 -6.80 19.13
C GLY A 59 4.50 -5.46 18.40
N GLU A 60 4.70 -5.43 17.09
CA GLU A 60 4.51 -4.25 16.26
C GLU A 60 3.04 -4.09 15.82
N LYS A 61 2.59 -2.83 15.75
CA LYS A 61 1.25 -2.48 15.28
C LYS A 61 1.33 -1.30 14.34
N PHE A 62 0.82 -1.47 13.12
CA PHE A 62 0.75 -0.41 12.13
C PHE A 62 -0.51 -0.52 11.27
N LEU A 63 -0.89 0.58 10.65
CA LEU A 63 -1.97 0.60 9.68
C LEU A 63 -1.39 0.41 8.28
N THR A 64 -2.01 -0.45 7.49
CA THR A 64 -1.77 -0.53 6.05
C THR A 64 -2.90 0.11 5.30
N LEU A 65 -2.57 0.77 4.19
CA LEU A 65 -3.51 1.33 3.23
C LEU A 65 -3.35 0.61 1.89
N SER A 66 -4.44 0.31 1.22
CA SER A 66 -4.44 -0.26 -0.13
C SER A 66 -5.57 0.34 -0.97
N PRO A 67 -5.37 0.60 -2.27
CA PRO A 67 -6.45 1.08 -3.15
C PRO A 67 -7.62 0.11 -3.18
N VAL A 68 -8.84 0.63 -3.22
CA VAL A 68 -10.02 -0.18 -3.54
C VAL A 68 -10.19 -0.16 -5.05
N ILE A 69 -9.95 -1.30 -5.71
CA ILE A 69 -10.19 -1.44 -7.13
C ILE A 69 -11.66 -1.81 -7.32
N GLU A 70 -12.48 -0.85 -7.76
CA GLU A 70 -13.80 -1.19 -8.26
C GLU A 70 -13.63 -1.99 -9.55
N LYS A 71 -13.95 -3.29 -9.49
CA LYS A 71 -14.19 -4.05 -10.73
C LYS A 71 -15.43 -3.41 -11.35
N GLY A 72 -15.24 -2.70 -12.46
CA GLY A 72 -16.32 -1.99 -13.15
C GLY A 72 -17.57 -2.84 -13.20
N GLY A 73 -18.67 -2.26 -12.71
CA GLY A 73 -19.96 -2.93 -12.66
C GLY A 73 -20.34 -3.47 -14.03
N ASP A 74 -20.93 -4.68 -14.03
CA ASP A 74 -21.75 -5.12 -15.14
C ASP A 74 -22.91 -4.14 -15.22
N LYS A 75 -22.83 -3.18 -16.16
CA LYS A 75 -23.96 -2.34 -16.52
C LYS A 75 -24.92 -3.23 -17.30
N THR A 76 -25.84 -3.89 -16.61
CA THR A 76 -27.06 -4.39 -17.25
C THR A 76 -27.92 -3.16 -17.56
N GLU A 77 -28.08 -2.87 -18.84
CA GLU A 77 -29.09 -1.96 -19.40
C GLU A 77 -30.51 -2.29 -18.92
#